data_AF-J9G273-F1
#
_entry.id   AF-J9G273-F1
#
_cell.length_a   1.000
_cell.length_b   1.000
_cell.length_c   1.000
_cell.angle_alpha   90.00
_cell.angle_beta   90.00
_cell.angle_gamma   90.00
#
_symmetry.space_group_name_H-M   'P 1'
#
loop_
_entity.id
_entity.type
_entity.pdbx_description
1 polymer ?
#
loop_
_entity_poly.entity_id
_entity_poly.type
_entity_poly.pdbx_seq_one_letter_code
_entity_poly.pdbx_strand_id
1 'polypeptide(L)'
;MIKNVLQKIYLGLIFILLYAPIITLVVLSFNNSKTRAKWGGFTGKWYVALFQNEQIMNALYTTLIIALLSALIATLIGTAAAIGIQAMKKRIRT
;
A
#
# COMPACT_ATOMS: atom_id res chain seq x y z
N MET A 1 23.68 -23.18 -11.03
CA MET A 1 22.25 -23.56 -11.06
C MET A 1 21.62 -23.56 -9.67
N ILE A 2 22.17 -24.28 -8.69
CA ILE A 2 21.65 -24.38 -7.29
C ILE A 2 21.54 -23.03 -6.59
N LYS A 3 22.52 -22.13 -6.74
CA LYS A 3 22.49 -20.78 -6.15
C LYS A 3 21.28 -19.95 -6.60
N ASN A 4 20.88 -20.05 -7.87
CA ASN A 4 19.71 -19.33 -8.41
C ASN A 4 18.40 -19.91 -7.87
N VAL A 5 18.35 -21.23 -7.64
CA VAL A 5 17.19 -21.89 -7.04
C VAL A 5 17.06 -21.48 -5.56
N LEU A 6 18.16 -21.49 -4.81
CA LEU A 6 18.17 -21.02 -3.42
C LEU A 6 17.75 -19.56 -3.30
N GLN A 7 18.25 -18.69 -4.18
CA GLN A 7 17.85 -17.27 -4.19
C GLN A 7 16.35 -17.10 -4.47
N LYS A 8 15.79 -17.85 -5.43
CA LYS A 8 14.35 -17.82 -5.72
C LYS A 8 13.50 -18.31 -4.55
N ILE A 9 13.93 -19.38 -3.89
CA ILE A 9 13.24 -19.91 -2.69
C ILE A 9 13.30 -18.88 -1.56
N TYR A 10 14.46 -18.29 -1.32
CA TYR A 10 14.65 -17.25 -0.29
C TYR A 10 13.74 -16.04 -0.54
N LEU A 11 13.71 -15.51 -1.76
CA LEU A 11 12.79 -14.44 -2.14
C LEU A 11 11.32 -14.87 -1.99
N GLY A 12 10.98 -16.08 -2.40
CA GLY A 12 9.63 -16.64 -2.23
C GLY A 12 9.19 -16.71 -0.77
N LEU A 13 10.07 -17.13 0.13
CA LEU A 13 9.80 -17.16 1.57
C LEU A 13 9.60 -15.75 2.15
N ILE A 14 10.41 -14.77 1.72
CA ILE A 14 10.23 -13.37 2.12
C ILE A 14 8.86 -12.86 1.66
N PHE A 15 8.48 -13.10 0.41
CA PHE A 15 7.18 -12.71 -0.11
C PHE A 15 6.04 -13.37 0.66
N ILE A 16 6.13 -14.67 0.93
CA ILE A 16 5.12 -15.36 1.74
C ILE A 16 5.01 -14.71 3.12
N LEU A 17 6.12 -14.42 3.79
CA LEU A 17 6.11 -13.80 5.11
C LEU A 17 5.50 -12.40 5.10
N LEU A 18 5.82 -11.58 4.10
CA LEU A 18 5.28 -10.23 3.95
C LEU A 18 3.79 -10.22 3.60
N TYR A 19 3.34 -11.13 2.73
CA TYR A 19 1.97 -11.15 2.23
C TYR A 19 1.02 -12.04 3.06
N ALA A 20 1.53 -13.01 3.83
CA ALA A 20 0.72 -13.83 4.73
C ALA A 20 -0.21 -13.02 5.64
N PRO A 21 0.23 -11.96 6.37
CA PRO A 21 -0.68 -11.17 7.20
C PRO A 21 -1.73 -10.40 6.38
N ILE A 22 -1.39 -9.97 5.16
CA ILE A 22 -2.35 -9.30 4.28
C ILE A 22 -3.41 -10.31 3.82
N ILE A 23 -2.99 -11.51 3.43
CA ILE A 23 -3.90 -12.58 3.02
C ILE A 23 -4.81 -12.99 4.17
N THR A 24 -4.31 -13.11 5.40
CA THR A 24 -5.18 -13.44 6.55
C THR A 24 -6.21 -12.36 6.82
N LEU A 25 -5.85 -11.08 6.68
CA LEU A 25 -6.81 -9.97 6.77
C LEU A 25 -7.88 -10.05 5.67
N VAL A 26 -7.49 -10.38 4.44
CA VAL A 26 -8.44 -10.57 3.33
C VAL A 26 -9.37 -11.75 3.60
N VAL A 27 -8.86 -12.89 4.07
CA VAL A 27 -9.72 -14.04 4.41
C VAL A 27 -10.68 -13.69 5.55
N LEU A 28 -10.20 -12.97 6.56
CA LEU A 28 -11.01 -12.55 7.71
C LEU A 28 -12.01 -11.44 7.36
N SER A 29 -11.79 -10.62 6.32
CA SER A 29 -12.75 -9.60 5.90
C SER A 29 -14.07 -10.22 5.41
N PHE A 30 -14.03 -11.47 4.95
CA PHE A 30 -15.21 -12.25 4.58
C PHE A 30 -15.81 -13.04 5.74
N ASN A 31 -15.26 -12.97 6.96
CA ASN A 31 -15.79 -13.71 8.09
C ASN A 31 -17.08 -13.05 8.62
N ASN A 32 -18.17 -13.83 8.68
CA ASN A 32 -19.44 -13.37 9.21
C ASN A 32 -19.43 -13.14 10.73
N SER A 33 -18.49 -13.75 11.45
CA SER A 33 -18.30 -13.53 12.89
C SER A 33 -17.53 -12.23 13.15
N LYS A 34 -17.93 -11.48 14.19
CA LYS A 34 -17.15 -10.35 14.72
C LYS A 34 -15.89 -10.81 15.47
N THR A 35 -15.81 -12.10 15.81
CA THR A 35 -14.72 -12.68 16.60
C THR A 35 -13.79 -13.49 15.70
N ARG A 36 -12.48 -13.19 15.76
CA ARG A 36 -11.43 -13.89 14.99
C ARG A 36 -11.28 -15.38 15.35
N ALA A 37 -11.73 -15.79 16.53
CA ALA A 37 -11.60 -17.16 17.05
C ALA A 37 -12.62 -18.15 16.49
N LYS A 38 -13.69 -17.69 15.83
CA LYS A 38 -14.72 -18.58 15.25
C LYS A 38 -15.02 -18.15 13.82
N TRP A 39 -14.92 -19.10 12.90
CA TRP A 39 -15.32 -18.89 11.51
C TRP A 39 -16.84 -18.94 11.40
N GLY A 40 -17.47 -17.80 11.10
CA GLY A 40 -18.93 -17.65 11.03
C GLY A 40 -19.54 -17.92 9.65
N GLY A 41 -18.73 -18.36 8.68
CA GLY A 41 -19.10 -18.47 7.27
C GLY A 41 -18.64 -17.27 6.44
N PHE A 42 -18.71 -17.41 5.11
CA PHE A 42 -18.34 -16.38 4.14
C PHE A 42 -19.46 -15.34 3.98
N THR A 43 -19.13 -14.05 4.00
CA THR A 43 -20.08 -12.95 3.79
C THR A 43 -19.43 -11.71 3.19
N GLY A 44 -20.19 -10.98 2.38
CA GLY A 44 -19.82 -9.64 1.89
C GLY A 44 -20.41 -8.49 2.72
N LYS A 45 -21.11 -8.77 3.83
CA LYS A 45 -21.89 -7.75 4.58
C LYS A 45 -21.06 -6.55 5.03
N TRP A 46 -19.78 -6.77 5.36
CA TRP A 46 -18.88 -5.73 5.83
C TRP A 46 -18.52 -4.74 4.73
N TYR A 47 -18.41 -5.22 3.49
CA TYR A 47 -18.22 -4.35 2.33
C TYR A 47 -19.46 -3.51 2.06
N VAL A 48 -20.67 -4.07 2.16
CA VAL A 48 -21.92 -3.29 2.03
C VAL A 48 -22.02 -2.23 3.13
N ALA A 49 -21.76 -2.61 4.38
CA ALA A 49 -21.76 -1.69 5.53
C ALA A 49 -20.71 -0.57 5.40
N LEU A 50 -19.57 -0.86 4.75
CA LEU A 50 -18.52 0.13 4.47
C LEU A 50 -19.04 1.25 3.56
N PHE A 51 -19.71 0.89 2.46
CA PHE A 51 -20.25 1.86 1.50
C PHE A 51 -21.46 2.63 2.04
N GLN A 52 -22.19 2.07 3.00
CA GLN A 52 -23.31 2.74 3.68
C GLN A 52 -22.83 3.69 4.81
N ASN A 53 -21.55 3.63 5.17
CA ASN A 53 -21.01 4.47 6.23
C ASN A 53 -20.44 5.78 5.66
N GLU A 54 -21.25 6.83 5.71
CA GLU A 54 -20.90 8.19 5.27
C GLU A 54 -19.59 8.70 5.89
N GLN A 55 -19.34 8.42 7.17
CA GLN A 55 -18.11 8.87 7.83
C GLN A 55 -16.87 8.22 7.21
N ILE A 56 -16.93 6.90 6.96
CA ILE A 56 -15.81 6.19 6.32
C ILE A 56 -15.64 6.64 4.87
N MET A 57 -16.73 6.86 4.14
CA MET A 57 -16.66 7.31 2.75
C MET A 57 -16.12 8.73 2.61
N ASN A 58 -16.55 9.66 3.47
CA ASN A 58 -15.98 11.00 3.51
C ASN A 58 -14.49 10.99 3.86
N ALA A 59 -14.07 10.13 4.79
CA ALA A 59 -12.65 9.96 5.10
C ALA A 59 -11.87 9.43 3.88
N LEU A 60 -12.39 8.42 3.18
CA LEU A 60 -11.79 7.87 1.96
C LEU A 60 -11.60 8.94 0.89
N TYR A 61 -12.65 9.70 0.55
CA TYR A 61 -12.58 10.74 -0.48
C TYR A 61 -11.59 11.84 -0.09
N THR A 62 -11.62 12.28 1.16
CA THR A 62 -10.69 13.28 1.68
C THR A 62 -9.24 12.81 1.55
N THR A 63 -8.94 11.57 1.96
CA THR A 63 -7.60 10.98 1.83
C THR A 63 -7.17 10.88 0.37
N LEU A 64 -8.04 10.42 -0.52
CA LEU A 64 -7.73 10.28 -1.95
C LEU A 64 -7.40 11.64 -2.60
N ILE A 65 -8.21 12.67 -2.32
CA ILE A 65 -7.98 14.01 -2.86
C ILE A 65 -6.65 14.57 -2.35
N ILE A 66 -6.41 14.48 -1.04
CA ILE A 66 -5.17 14.98 -0.43
C ILE A 66 -3.96 14.22 -0.99
N ALA A 67 -4.02 12.89 -1.08
CA ALA A 67 -2.93 12.07 -1.60
C ALA A 67 -2.59 12.41 -3.05
N LEU A 68 -3.61 12.58 -3.91
CA LEU A 68 -3.40 12.93 -5.33
C LEU A 68 -2.80 14.32 -5.50
N LEU A 69 -3.36 15.33 -4.81
CA LEU A 69 -2.84 16.69 -4.88
C LEU A 69 -1.43 16.78 -4.32
N SER A 70 -1.17 16.12 -3.19
CA SER A 70 0.15 16.06 -2.56
C SER A 70 1.17 15.39 -3.49
N ALA A 71 0.85 14.23 -4.05
CA ALA A 71 1.73 13.52 -4.98
C ALA A 71 2.03 14.35 -6.23
N LEU A 72 1.02 15.02 -6.81
CA LEU A 72 1.18 15.86 -7.98
C LEU A 72 2.12 17.04 -7.70
N ILE A 73 1.83 17.80 -6.64
CA ILE A 73 2.63 18.98 -6.26
C ILE A 73 4.06 18.56 -5.92
N ALA A 74 4.23 17.50 -5.12
CA ALA A 74 5.54 16.98 -4.76
C ALA A 74 6.34 16.53 -5.99
N THR A 75 5.68 15.90 -6.96
CA THR A 75 6.33 15.46 -8.21
C THR A 75 6.77 16.65 -9.05
N LEU A 76 5.93 17.69 -9.20
CA LEU A 76 6.28 18.89 -9.95
C LEU A 76 7.46 19.63 -9.32
N ILE A 77 7.40 19.88 -8.00
CA ILE A 77 8.46 20.56 -7.26
C ILE A 77 9.74 19.71 -7.27
N GLY A 78 9.63 18.41 -6.99
CA GLY A 78 10.76 17.48 -6.99
C GLY A 78 11.45 17.39 -8.35
N THR A 79 10.67 17.37 -9.44
CA THR A 79 11.21 17.35 -10.81
C THR A 79 11.90 18.67 -11.14
N ALA A 80 11.28 19.81 -10.83
CA ALA A 80 11.88 21.12 -11.05
C ALA A 80 13.20 21.29 -10.25
N ALA A 81 13.22 20.85 -9.00
CA ALA A 81 14.40 20.86 -8.16
C ALA A 81 15.50 19.93 -8.71
N ALA A 82 15.15 18.73 -9.17
CA ALA A 82 16.10 17.78 -9.77
C ALA A 82 16.76 18.37 -11.03
N ILE A 83 15.98 19.01 -11.91
CA ILE A 83 16.49 19.69 -13.10
C ILE A 83 17.39 20.86 -12.70
N GLY A 84 16.98 21.68 -11.73
CA GLY A 84 17.77 22.80 -11.23
C GLY A 84 19.12 22.35 -10.66
N ILE A 85 19.13 21.28 -9.85
CA ILE A 85 20.35 20.69 -9.29
C ILE A 85 21.25 20.13 -10.40
N GLN A 86 20.68 19.45 -11.39
CA GLN A 86 21.45 18.91 -12.51
C GLN A 86 22.08 20.03 -13.37
N ALA A 87 21.40 21.17 -13.51
CA ALA A 87 21.90 22.32 -14.26
C ALA A 87 22.95 23.15 -13.50
N MET A 88 23.10 22.98 -12.17
CA MET A 88 24.13 23.67 -11.41
C MET A 88 25.52 23.13 -11.74
N LYS A 89 26.40 24.00 -12.26
CA LYS A 89 27.81 23.68 -12.51
C LYS A 89 28.49 23.33 -11.18
N LYS A 90 29.18 22.18 -11.10
CA LYS A 90 29.98 21.78 -9.93
C LYS A 90 30.97 22.90 -9.62
N ARG A 91 30.67 23.75 -8.64
CA ARG A 91 31.61 24.77 -8.16
C ARG A 91 32.66 24.06 -7.32
N ILE A 92 33.68 23.55 -7.98
CA ILE A 92 34.90 23.08 -7.31
C ILE A 92 35.49 24.32 -6.65
N ARG A 93 35.32 24.43 -5.33
CA ARG A 93 36.08 25.36 -4.50
C ARG A 93 37.47 24.75 -4.34
N THR A 94 38.41 25.21 -5.18
CA THR A 94 39.84 25.21 -4.85
C THR A 94 40.12 26.26 -3.79
#